data_AF-A0A2V6SBA9-F1
#
_entry.id   AF-A0A2V6SBA9-F1
#
_cell.length_a   1.000
_cell.length_b   1.000
_cell.length_c   1.000
_cell.angle_alpha   90.00
_cell.angle_beta   90.00
_cell.angle_gamma   90.00
#
_symmetry.space_group_name_H-M   'P 1'
#
loop_
_entity.id
_entity.type
_entity.pdbx_description
1 polymer ?
#
loop_
_entity_poly.entity_id
_entity_poly.type
_entity_poly.pdbx_seq_one_letter_code
_entity_poly.pdbx_strand_id
1 'polypeptide(L)'
;MKPLLGLLSLVSVMLLLPAHGQERPSQKAFKGMELYSWKDSSGDWMFALLPGTNRLKTEVEVKKTGNRIPGVKELEKSFLRLAEGELVLWAHRDLDGLAYPDDRTTADIVSSAKRAKVELHPPPTGK
;
A
#
# COMPACT_ATOMS: atom_id res chain seq x y z
N MET A 1 57.03 -25.71 24.72
CA MET A 1 56.76 -24.37 24.15
C MET A 1 55.30 -24.31 23.74
N LYS A 2 54.61 -23.19 24.03
CA LYS A 2 53.15 -23.01 23.96
C LYS A 2 52.60 -23.07 22.52
N PRO A 3 51.38 -23.60 22.28
CA PRO A 3 50.70 -23.48 20.99
C PRO A 3 49.98 -22.13 20.88
N LEU A 4 50.10 -21.47 19.74
CA LEU A 4 49.42 -20.23 19.36
C LEU A 4 49.15 -20.34 17.84
N LEU A 5 48.04 -19.96 17.22
CA LEU A 5 46.66 -19.60 17.56
C LEU A 5 46.06 -19.20 16.20
N GLY A 6 44.77 -19.48 15.98
CA GLY A 6 43.94 -18.76 15.00
C GLY A 6 44.11 -19.22 13.55
N LEU A 7 43.08 -19.28 12.72
CA LEU A 7 41.81 -18.57 12.78
C LEU A 7 40.77 -19.41 12.02
N LEU A 8 39.79 -19.95 12.75
CA LEU A 8 38.57 -20.48 12.16
C LEU A 8 37.87 -19.30 11.46
N SER A 9 37.71 -19.43 10.15
CA SER A 9 36.98 -18.50 9.29
C SER A 9 35.58 -18.28 9.90
N LEU A 10 35.31 -17.03 10.28
CA LEU A 10 34.00 -16.58 10.73
C LEU A 10 33.02 -16.80 9.57
N VAL A 11 32.21 -17.86 9.64
CA VAL A 11 30.97 -17.93 8.88
C VAL A 11 30.11 -16.80 9.38
N SER A 12 30.13 -15.66 8.67
CA SER A 12 29.14 -14.61 8.86
C SER A 12 27.80 -15.18 8.49
N VAL A 13 27.12 -15.74 9.48
CA VAL A 13 25.68 -15.98 9.43
C VAL A 13 25.06 -14.59 9.30
N MET A 14 24.77 -14.17 8.05
CA MET A 14 23.77 -13.15 7.81
C MET A 14 22.48 -13.70 8.40
N LEU A 15 22.19 -13.33 9.64
CA LEU A 15 20.87 -13.46 10.23
C LEU A 15 19.92 -12.70 9.30
N LEU A 16 19.23 -13.45 8.44
CA LEU A 16 17.91 -13.05 7.96
C LEU A 16 17.07 -12.85 9.21
N LEU A 17 16.97 -11.59 9.66
CA LEU A 17 15.93 -11.20 10.59
C LEU A 17 14.61 -11.66 9.96
N PRO A 18 13.78 -12.45 10.66
CA PRO A 18 12.49 -12.81 10.12
C PRO A 18 11.71 -11.51 9.94
N ALA A 19 10.89 -11.45 8.89
CA ALA A 19 9.89 -10.41 8.68
C ALA A 19 8.86 -10.46 9.83
N HIS A 20 9.25 -9.99 11.02
CA HIS A 20 8.35 -9.72 12.11
C HIS A 20 7.56 -8.50 11.69
N GLY A 21 6.24 -8.69 11.61
CA GLY A 21 5.28 -7.69 11.16
C GLY A 21 5.62 -6.35 11.77
N GLN A 22 5.98 -5.39 10.91
CA GLN A 22 6.14 -4.01 11.32
C GLN A 22 4.86 -3.62 12.07
N GLU A 23 5.01 -3.24 13.33
CA GLU A 23 3.89 -2.76 14.12
C GLU A 23 3.23 -1.60 13.36
N ARG A 24 1.90 -1.62 13.32
CA ARG A 24 1.13 -0.57 12.64
C ARG A 24 1.42 0.76 13.34
N PRO A 25 1.46 1.89 12.59
CA PRO A 25 1.53 3.20 13.21
C PRO A 25 0.40 3.38 14.24
N SER A 26 0.72 3.90 15.42
CA SER A 26 -0.28 4.21 16.45
C SER A 26 -1.09 5.48 16.14
N GLN A 27 -0.58 6.31 15.23
CA GLN A 27 -1.20 7.57 14.81
C GLN A 27 -1.60 7.52 13.35
N LYS A 28 -2.76 8.11 13.06
CA LYS A 28 -3.29 8.26 11.70
C LYS A 28 -2.59 9.39 10.95
N ALA A 29 -2.62 9.34 9.63
CA ALA A 29 -2.19 10.46 8.79
C ALA A 29 -3.07 11.69 9.05
N PHE A 30 -2.45 12.88 9.17
CA PHE A 30 -3.15 14.12 9.53
C PHE A 30 -4.32 14.45 8.58
N LYS A 31 -4.19 14.13 7.29
CA LYS A 31 -5.22 14.33 6.26
C LYS A 31 -5.82 13.03 5.74
N GLY A 32 -5.55 11.91 6.41
CA GLY A 32 -5.81 10.58 5.88
C GLY A 32 -4.91 10.23 4.69
N MET A 33 -5.33 9.19 3.98
CA MET A 33 -4.68 8.66 2.80
C MET A 33 -5.63 8.74 1.60
N GLU A 34 -5.06 8.77 0.41
CA GLU A 34 -5.77 8.76 -0.86
C GLU A 34 -5.41 7.47 -1.60
N LEU A 35 -6.43 6.70 -1.96
CA LEU A 35 -6.31 5.53 -2.83
C LEU A 35 -6.60 5.94 -4.27
N TYR A 36 -5.73 5.54 -5.17
CA TYR A 36 -5.90 5.68 -6.61
C TYR A 36 -5.86 4.31 -7.27
N SER A 37 -6.56 4.16 -8.39
CA SER A 37 -6.60 2.93 -9.18
C SER A 37 -6.53 3.22 -10.68
N TRP A 38 -5.88 2.34 -11.43
CA TRP A 38 -5.83 2.37 -12.89
C TRP A 38 -5.55 0.98 -13.47
N LYS A 39 -5.79 0.81 -14.77
CA LYS A 39 -5.29 -0.33 -15.53
C LYS A 39 -3.92 -0.02 -16.11
N ASP A 40 -2.95 -0.91 -15.94
CA ASP A 40 -1.68 -0.81 -16.66
C ASP A 40 -1.81 -1.24 -18.13
N SER A 41 -0.70 -1.27 -18.86
CA SER A 41 -0.66 -1.67 -20.27
C SER A 41 -1.07 -3.11 -20.53
N SER A 42 -0.99 -3.97 -19.51
CA SER A 42 -1.39 -5.39 -19.59
C SER A 42 -2.88 -5.57 -19.28
N GLY A 43 -3.56 -4.50 -18.85
CA GLY A 43 -4.94 -4.58 -18.36
C GLY A 43 -5.04 -5.08 -16.93
N ASP A 44 -3.95 -5.07 -16.15
CA ASP A 44 -3.95 -5.44 -14.74
C ASP A 44 -4.28 -4.23 -13.86
N TRP A 45 -4.96 -4.48 -12.73
CA TRP A 45 -5.28 -3.43 -11.77
C TRP A 45 -4.04 -3.02 -10.98
N MET A 46 -3.75 -1.72 -11.00
CA MET A 46 -2.71 -1.09 -10.24
C MET A 46 -3.30 -0.05 -9.30
N PHE A 47 -2.64 0.13 -8.15
CA PHE A 47 -3.06 1.04 -7.11
C PHE A 47 -1.90 1.89 -6.60
N ALA A 48 -2.24 3.01 -5.97
CA ALA A 48 -1.31 3.81 -5.18
C ALA A 48 -2.02 4.30 -3.92
N LEU A 49 -1.34 4.21 -2.78
CA LEU A 49 -1.75 4.83 -1.52
C LEU A 49 -0.81 5.99 -1.22
N LEU A 50 -1.34 7.21 -1.22
CA LEU A 50 -0.56 8.42 -1.03
C LEU A 50 -1.13 9.25 0.14
N PRO A 51 -0.30 10.00 0.88
CA PRO A 51 -0.81 10.88 1.93
C PRO A 51 -1.76 11.94 1.37
N GLY A 52 -2.85 12.22 2.08
CA GLY A 52 -3.80 13.27 1.73
C GLY A 52 -3.15 14.66 1.71
N THR A 53 -3.53 15.50 0.74
CA THR A 53 -2.98 16.86 0.59
C THR A 53 -4.07 17.90 0.40
N ASN A 54 -3.76 19.18 0.63
CA ASN A 54 -4.67 20.30 0.31
C ASN A 54 -4.72 20.65 -1.19
N ARG A 55 -4.03 19.87 -2.04
CA ARG A 55 -4.00 20.03 -3.49
C ARG A 55 -4.37 18.71 -4.15
N LEU A 56 -4.79 18.78 -5.40
CA LEU A 56 -4.97 17.61 -6.24
C LEU A 56 -3.62 17.06 -6.70
N LYS A 57 -3.55 15.73 -6.80
CA LYS A 57 -2.41 15.00 -7.39
C LYS A 57 -2.62 14.84 -8.88
N THR A 58 -1.53 14.81 -9.64
CA THR A 58 -1.58 14.56 -11.09
C THR A 58 -1.49 13.07 -11.39
N GLU A 59 -1.94 12.66 -12.57
CA GLU A 59 -1.79 11.27 -13.04
C GLU A 59 -0.30 10.84 -13.02
N VAL A 60 0.61 11.71 -13.44
CA VAL A 60 2.06 11.44 -13.40
C VAL A 60 2.55 11.22 -11.97
N GLU A 61 2.11 12.03 -11.00
CA GLU A 61 2.47 11.85 -9.59
C GLU A 61 1.97 10.51 -9.04
N VAL A 62 0.72 10.17 -9.34
CA VAL A 62 0.10 8.92 -8.92
C VAL A 62 0.80 7.70 -9.53
N LYS A 63 1.06 7.71 -10.85
CA LYS A 63 1.59 6.55 -11.57
C LYS A 63 3.11 6.41 -11.52
N LYS A 64 3.87 7.49 -11.29
CA LYS A 64 5.34 7.43 -11.14
C LYS A 64 5.80 7.35 -9.70
N THR A 65 4.89 7.22 -8.74
CA THR A 65 5.25 6.95 -7.34
C THR A 65 6.08 5.67 -7.23
N GLY A 66 7.05 5.65 -6.33
CA GLY A 66 7.81 4.44 -6.00
C GLY A 66 6.95 3.36 -5.34
N ASN A 67 5.77 3.73 -4.84
CA ASN A 67 4.86 2.85 -4.08
C ASN A 67 3.67 2.38 -4.92
N ARG A 68 3.92 1.91 -6.15
CA ARG A 68 2.89 1.25 -6.97
C ARG A 68 2.54 -0.11 -6.37
N ILE A 69 1.25 -0.41 -6.31
CA ILE A 69 0.71 -1.61 -5.65
C ILE A 69 -0.02 -2.44 -6.71
N PRO A 70 0.50 -3.62 -7.09
CA PRO A 70 -0.14 -4.47 -8.10
C PRO A 70 -1.23 -5.35 -7.49
N GLY A 71 -2.47 -5.16 -7.94
CA GLY A 71 -3.60 -6.01 -7.59
C GLY A 71 -4.13 -5.86 -6.15
N VAL A 72 -5.31 -6.46 -5.92
CA VAL A 72 -6.04 -6.36 -4.64
C VAL A 72 -5.27 -7.01 -3.49
N LYS A 73 -4.53 -8.11 -3.76
CA LYS A 73 -3.77 -8.83 -2.74
C LYS A 73 -2.64 -7.99 -2.13
N GLU A 74 -1.90 -7.24 -2.94
CA GLU A 74 -0.85 -6.36 -2.42
C GLU A 74 -1.43 -5.09 -1.80
N LEU A 75 -2.61 -4.66 -2.25
CA LEU A 75 -3.36 -3.57 -1.62
C LEU A 75 -3.82 -3.95 -0.21
N GLU A 76 -4.32 -5.17 0.00
CA GLU A 76 -4.66 -5.67 1.34
C GLU A 76 -3.46 -5.62 2.29
N LYS A 77 -2.28 -6.09 1.85
CA LYS A 77 -1.04 -5.97 2.63
C LYS A 77 -0.71 -4.52 2.94
N SER A 78 -1.04 -3.59 2.06
CA SER A 78 -0.78 -2.16 2.25
C SER A 78 -1.75 -1.55 3.26
N PHE A 79 -3.02 -1.95 3.28
CA PHE A 79 -3.96 -1.56 4.34
C PHE A 79 -3.54 -2.07 5.72
N LEU A 80 -3.01 -3.30 5.81
CA LEU A 80 -2.51 -3.88 7.06
C LEU A 80 -1.32 -3.11 7.66
N ARG A 81 -0.68 -2.20 6.89
CA ARG A 81 0.41 -1.33 7.36
C ARG A 81 -0.05 0.07 7.78
N LEU A 82 -1.31 0.44 7.55
CA LEU A 82 -1.86 1.74 7.98
C LEU A 82 -2.23 1.70 9.46
N ALA A 83 -2.44 2.85 10.12
CA ALA A 83 -3.02 2.86 11.46
C ALA A 83 -4.43 2.24 11.48
N GLU A 84 -4.85 1.67 12.61
CA GLU A 84 -6.25 1.28 12.78
C GLU A 84 -7.15 2.53 12.75
N GLY A 85 -8.26 2.46 12.02
CA GLY A 85 -9.18 3.58 11.79
C GLY A 85 -8.62 4.66 10.85
N GLU A 86 -7.54 4.39 10.11
CA GLU A 86 -7.02 5.31 9.08
C GLU A 86 -8.10 5.64 8.05
N LEU A 87 -8.26 6.92 7.75
CA LEU A 87 -9.18 7.38 6.71
C LEU A 87 -8.51 7.19 5.36
N VAL A 88 -9.12 6.43 4.46
CA VAL A 88 -8.68 6.27 3.08
C VAL A 88 -9.79 6.76 2.15
N LEU A 89 -9.52 7.80 1.37
CA LEU A 89 -10.44 8.33 0.37
C LEU A 89 -10.08 7.75 -1.00
N TRP A 90 -11.00 7.04 -1.65
CA TRP A 90 -10.75 6.53 -3.01
C TRP A 90 -10.93 7.63 -4.05
N ALA A 91 -9.83 8.31 -4.33
CA ALA A 91 -9.80 9.46 -5.20
C ALA A 91 -9.82 9.07 -6.68
N HIS A 92 -10.85 9.52 -7.37
CA HIS A 92 -10.85 9.70 -8.81
C HIS A 92 -11.58 11.00 -9.07
N ARG A 93 -10.95 11.90 -9.82
CA ARG A 93 -11.57 13.14 -10.28
C ARG A 93 -11.00 13.45 -11.64
N ASP A 94 -11.69 13.02 -12.68
CA ASP A 94 -11.49 13.40 -14.09
C ASP A 94 -10.03 13.41 -14.60
N LEU A 95 -9.17 12.62 -13.97
CA LEU A 95 -7.80 12.43 -14.43
C LEU A 95 -7.82 11.33 -15.47
N ASP A 96 -7.54 11.72 -16.72
CA ASP A 96 -7.33 10.78 -17.81
C ASP A 96 -6.33 9.70 -17.39
N GLY A 97 -6.70 8.45 -17.66
CA GLY A 97 -5.86 7.29 -17.36
C GLY A 97 -5.98 6.75 -15.92
N LEU A 98 -6.82 7.30 -15.05
CA LEU A 98 -7.30 6.62 -13.84
C LEU A 98 -8.65 5.96 -14.10
N ALA A 99 -8.96 4.91 -13.34
CA ALA A 99 -10.23 4.20 -13.48
C ALA A 99 -10.61 3.51 -12.17
N TYR A 100 -11.91 3.40 -11.92
CA TYR A 100 -12.42 2.56 -10.85
C TYR A 100 -12.55 1.10 -11.31
N PRO A 101 -12.27 0.12 -10.43
CA PRO A 101 -12.59 -1.27 -10.68
C PRO A 101 -14.09 -1.53 -10.80
N ASP A 102 -14.42 -2.68 -11.39
CA ASP A 102 -15.79 -3.20 -11.40
C ASP A 102 -16.32 -3.44 -9.97
N ASP A 103 -17.64 -3.60 -9.83
CA ASP A 103 -18.32 -3.74 -8.54
C ASP A 103 -17.77 -4.89 -7.70
N ARG A 104 -17.44 -6.01 -8.34
CA ARG A 104 -16.88 -7.18 -7.66
C ARG A 104 -15.52 -6.86 -7.06
N THR A 105 -14.62 -6.30 -7.86
CA THR A 105 -13.28 -5.91 -7.44
C THR A 105 -13.34 -4.82 -6.36
N THR A 106 -14.26 -3.86 -6.51
CA THR A 106 -14.52 -2.83 -5.51
C THR A 106 -14.98 -3.43 -4.19
N ALA A 107 -15.91 -4.39 -4.20
CA ALA A 107 -16.37 -5.10 -3.00
C ALA A 107 -15.23 -5.89 -2.31
N ASP A 108 -14.35 -6.52 -3.09
CA ASP A 108 -13.17 -7.22 -2.56
C ASP A 108 -12.20 -6.25 -1.85
N ILE A 109 -11.99 -5.06 -2.42
CA ILE A 109 -11.14 -4.00 -1.83
C ILE A 109 -11.76 -3.45 -0.55
N VAL A 110 -13.07 -3.17 -0.54
CA VAL A 110 -13.81 -2.74 0.66
C VAL A 110 -13.71 -3.80 1.77
N SER A 111 -13.88 -5.08 1.41
CA SER A 111 -13.74 -6.18 2.36
C SER A 111 -12.32 -6.27 2.94
N SER A 112 -11.30 -6.02 2.11
CA SER A 112 -9.89 -5.99 2.52
C SER A 112 -9.59 -4.84 3.48
N ALA A 113 -10.09 -3.63 3.19
CA ALA A 113 -9.97 -2.49 4.09
C ALA A 113 -10.66 -2.76 5.45
N LYS A 114 -11.85 -3.35 5.44
CA LYS A 114 -12.58 -3.73 6.66
C LYS A 114 -11.81 -4.73 7.51
N ARG A 115 -11.23 -5.78 6.90
CA ARG A 115 -10.38 -6.75 7.62
C ARG A 115 -9.14 -6.08 8.24
N ALA A 116 -8.57 -5.11 7.54
CA ALA A 116 -7.47 -4.29 8.04
C ALA A 116 -7.90 -3.19 9.03
N LYS A 117 -9.20 -3.08 9.36
CA LYS A 117 -9.77 -2.01 10.21
C LYS A 117 -9.41 -0.60 9.71
N VAL A 118 -9.49 -0.39 8.40
CA VAL A 118 -9.26 0.89 7.73
C VAL A 118 -10.62 1.46 7.30
N GLU A 119 -10.81 2.77 7.47
CA GLU A 119 -12.03 3.47 7.06
C GLU A 119 -11.89 3.89 5.58
N LEU A 120 -12.22 2.96 4.67
CA LEU A 120 -12.24 3.25 3.24
C LEU A 120 -13.56 3.91 2.84
N HIS A 121 -13.47 5.10 2.23
CA HIS A 121 -14.57 5.74 1.52
C HIS A 121 -14.50 5.32 0.06
N PRO A 122 -15.39 4.43 -0.40
CA PRO A 122 -15.35 3.89 -1.76
C PRO A 122 -15.70 4.96 -2.81
N PRO A 123 -15.47 4.68 -4.11
CA PRO A 123 -16.01 5.49 -5.19
C PRO A 123 -17.50 5.81 -4.98
N PRO A 124 -17.97 6.98 -5.42
CA PRO A 124 -19.40 7.21 -5.52
C PRO A 124 -20.02 6.16 -6.42
N THR A 125 -20.93 5.35 -5.89
CA THR A 125 -21.78 4.49 -6.71
C THR A 125 -22.69 5.39 -7.54
N GLY A 126 -22.54 5.35 -8.86
CA GLY A 126 -23.43 6.08 -9.76
C GLY A 126 -24.89 5.66 -9.52
N LYS A 127 -25.77 6.65 -9.40
CA LYS A 127 -27.18 6.47 -9.76
C LYS A 127 -27.30 6.57 -11.27
#